data_AF-A0A151CHV9-F1
#
_entry.id   AF-A0A151CHV9-F1
#
_cell.length_a   1.000
_cell.length_b   1.000
_cell.length_c   1.000
_cell.angle_alpha   90.00
_cell.angle_beta   90.00
_cell.angle_gamma   90.00
#
_symmetry.space_group_name_H-M   'P 1'
#
loop_
_entity.id
_entity.type
_entity.pdbx_description
1 polymer ?
#
loop_
_entity_poly.entity_id
_entity_poly.type
_entity_poly.pdbx_seq_one_letter_code
_entity_poly.pdbx_strand_id
1 'polypeptide(L)'
;MLIRSGKIQFLFWTAFFSVMIYLWIVAIGVQTFVLPDEKPMELPQNAVVLMFILYGLLIISVLAGTIVAAMIDNKFYRNFFGTLLIIAFVTVLAAKSMFG
;
A
#
# COMPACT_ATOMS: atom_id res chain seq x y z
N MET A 1 -22.87 20.58 5.27
CA MET A 1 -23.53 19.73 4.27
C MET A 1 -22.54 19.47 3.14
N LEU A 2 -21.79 18.37 3.20
CA LEU A 2 -20.73 18.04 2.26
C LEU A 2 -21.36 17.48 0.98
N ILE A 3 -21.74 18.34 0.04
CA ILE A 3 -21.98 17.92 -1.34
C ILE A 3 -20.59 17.61 -1.92
N ARG A 4 -20.00 16.47 -1.53
CA ARG A 4 -18.72 16.03 -2.09
C ARG A 4 -19.01 15.37 -3.42
N SER A 5 -18.62 16.04 -4.51
CA SER A 5 -18.49 15.46 -5.84
C SER A 5 -18.01 14.01 -5.75
N GLY A 6 -18.65 13.09 -6.47
CA GLY A 6 -18.31 11.65 -6.44
C GLY A 6 -16.82 11.38 -6.66
N LYS A 7 -16.11 12.28 -7.34
CA LYS A 7 -14.65 12.25 -7.51
C LYS A 7 -13.89 12.37 -6.18
N ILE A 8 -14.33 13.25 -5.27
CA ILE A 8 -13.70 13.39 -3.93
C ILE A 8 -14.05 12.20 -3.04
N GLN A 9 -15.27 11.66 -3.13
CA GLN A 9 -15.62 10.43 -2.42
C GLN A 9 -14.75 9.26 -2.89
N PHE A 10 -14.58 9.10 -4.21
CA PHE A 10 -13.66 8.12 -4.78
C PHE A 10 -12.24 8.29 -4.22
N LEU A 11 -11.67 9.49 -4.29
CA LEU A 11 -10.32 9.75 -3.76
C LEU A 11 -10.18 9.42 -2.27
N PHE A 12 -11.19 9.75 -1.47
CA PHE A 12 -11.21 9.38 -0.05
C PHE A 12 -11.18 7.87 0.14
N TRP A 13 -12.05 7.13 -0.54
CA TRP A 13 -12.11 5.68 -0.43
C TRP A 13 -10.87 4.99 -0.97
N THR A 14 -10.33 5.45 -2.10
CA THR A 14 -9.08 4.94 -2.67
C THR A 14 -7.90 5.19 -1.72
N ALA A 15 -7.81 6.38 -1.12
CA ALA A 15 -6.77 6.71 -0.14
C ALA A 15 -6.89 5.83 1.12
N PHE A 16 -8.11 5.71 1.67
CA PHE A 16 -8.39 4.86 2.82
C PHE A 16 -8.02 3.39 2.55
N PHE A 17 -8.44 2.86 1.41
CA PHE A 17 -8.15 1.49 1.00
C PHE A 17 -6.66 1.25 0.78
N SER A 18 -5.95 2.20 0.16
CA SER A 18 -4.50 2.14 0.00
C SER A 18 -3.76 2.05 1.35
N VAL A 19 -4.19 2.84 2.34
CA VAL A 19 -3.61 2.79 3.70
C VAL A 19 -3.90 1.44 4.37
N MET A 20 -5.13 0.93 4.26
CA MET A 20 -5.49 -0.38 4.79
C MET A 20 -4.66 -1.51 4.18
N ILE A 21 -4.49 -1.51 2.85
CA ILE A 21 -3.62 -2.48 2.17
C ILE A 21 -2.19 -2.36 2.67
N TYR A 22 -1.66 -1.14 2.76
CA TYR A 22 -0.29 -0.93 3.21
C TYR A 22 -0.07 -1.45 4.65
N LEU A 23 -0.98 -1.14 5.57
CA LEU A 23 -0.91 -1.65 6.94
C LEU A 23 -0.99 -3.17 6.98
N TRP A 24 -1.80 -3.78 6.11
CA TRP A 24 -1.91 -5.24 6.03
C TRP A 24 -0.61 -5.88 5.50
N ILE A 25 0.02 -5.29 4.49
CA ILE A 25 1.34 -5.73 4.01
C ILE A 25 2.36 -5.69 5.14
N VAL A 26 2.41 -4.59 5.90
CA VAL A 26 3.32 -4.45 7.04
C VAL A 26 3.02 -5.49 8.10
N ALA A 27 1.75 -5.71 8.45
CA ALA A 27 1.34 -6.70 9.43
C ALA A 27 1.79 -8.12 9.03
N ILE A 28 1.55 -8.53 7.78
CA ILE A 28 2.00 -9.83 7.26
C ILE A 28 3.52 -9.92 7.27
N GLY A 29 4.22 -8.88 6.82
CA GLY A 29 5.68 -8.87 6.81
C GLY A 29 6.28 -8.99 8.20
N VAL A 30 5.72 -8.27 9.18
CA VAL A 30 6.15 -8.35 10.59
C VAL A 30 5.86 -9.72 11.18
N GLN A 31 4.64 -10.24 11.04
CA GLN A 31 4.28 -11.57 11.55
C GLN A 31 5.11 -12.69 10.92
N THR A 32 5.43 -12.57 9.63
CA THR A 32 6.11 -13.64 8.90
C THR A 32 7.63 -13.62 9.16
N PHE A 33 8.25 -12.45 9.23
CA PHE A 33 9.72 -12.33 9.19
C PHE A 33 10.34 -11.73 10.45
N VAL A 34 9.60 -10.97 11.25
CA VAL A 34 10.13 -10.28 12.45
C VAL A 34 9.67 -10.98 13.73
N LEU A 35 8.40 -11.36 13.81
CA LEU A 35 7.77 -11.99 14.97
C LEU A 35 7.04 -13.30 14.57
N PRO A 36 7.75 -14.30 14.02
CA PRO A 36 7.13 -15.57 13.69
C PRO A 36 6.80 -16.37 14.95
N ASP A 37 5.59 -16.93 15.01
CA ASP A 37 5.18 -17.87 16.07
C ASP A 37 6.04 -19.14 16.04
N GLU A 38 6.42 -19.60 14.84
CA GLU A 38 7.38 -20.67 14.61
C GLU A 38 8.41 -20.22 13.57
N LYS A 39 9.71 -20.35 13.86
CA LYS A 39 10.75 -19.94 12.90
C LYS A 39 10.58 -20.71 11.59
N PRO A 40 10.29 -20.05 10.46
CA PRO A 40 10.09 -20.74 9.19
C PRO A 40 11.42 -21.40 8.77
N MET A 41 11.42 -22.73 8.67
CA MET A 41 12.58 -23.50 8.16
C MET A 41 12.78 -23.30 6.65
N GLU A 42 11.71 -22.91 5.94
CA GLU A 42 11.69 -22.60 4.51
C GLU A 42 11.00 -21.27 4.27
N LEU A 43 11.30 -20.60 3.15
CA LEU A 43 10.61 -19.37 2.75
C LEU A 43 9.09 -19.62 2.67
N PRO A 44 8.25 -18.92 3.45
CA PRO A 44 6.81 -19.17 3.50
C PRO A 44 6.15 -18.67 2.21
N GLN A 45 6.09 -19.54 1.21
CA GLN A 45 5.64 -19.24 -0.15
C GLN A 45 4.25 -18.60 -0.17
N ASN A 46 3.32 -19.09 0.66
CA ASN A 46 1.97 -18.54 0.75
C ASN A 46 1.96 -17.08 1.22
N ALA A 47 2.80 -16.74 2.21
CA ALA A 47 2.91 -15.36 2.70
C ALA A 47 3.54 -14.44 1.64
N VAL A 48 4.57 -14.92 0.93
CA VAL A 48 5.21 -14.17 -0.17
C VAL A 48 4.23 -13.90 -1.31
N VAL A 49 3.45 -14.92 -1.73
CA VAL A 49 2.42 -14.77 -2.77
C VAL A 49 1.35 -13.78 -2.33
N LEU A 50 0.89 -13.86 -1.08
CA LEU A 50 -0.07 -12.90 -0.53
C LEU A 50 0.49 -11.47 -0.53
N MET A 51 1.73 -11.28 -0.07
CA MET A 51 2.39 -9.98 -0.11
C MET A 51 2.51 -9.44 -1.53
N PHE A 52 2.86 -10.29 -2.51
CA PHE A 52 2.93 -9.90 -3.92
C PHE A 52 1.58 -9.41 -4.45
N ILE A 53 0.49 -10.13 -4.15
CA ILE A 53 -0.88 -9.74 -4.51
C ILE A 53 -1.24 -8.39 -3.87
N LEU A 54 -0.96 -8.22 -2.57
CA LEU A 54 -1.27 -7.00 -1.84
C LEU A 54 -0.49 -5.80 -2.37
N TYR A 55 0.80 -5.96 -2.69
CA TYR A 55 1.58 -4.91 -3.35
C TYR A 55 1.02 -4.56 -4.73
N GLY A 56 0.57 -5.56 -5.50
CA GLY A 56 -0.12 -5.33 -6.77
C GLY A 56 -1.39 -4.49 -6.61
N LEU A 57 -2.24 -4.84 -5.64
CA LEU A 57 -3.45 -4.07 -5.31
C LEU A 57 -3.13 -2.65 -4.83
N LEU A 58 -2.08 -2.49 -4.02
CA LEU A 58 -1.61 -1.19 -3.56
C LEU A 58 -1.20 -0.31 -4.74
N ILE A 59 -0.39 -0.83 -5.67
CA ILE A 59 0.06 -0.10 -6.85
C ILE A 59 -1.14 0.36 -7.69
N ILE A 60 -2.11 -0.54 -7.96
CA ILE A 60 -3.31 -0.19 -8.72
C ILE A 60 -4.12 0.90 -8.02
N SER A 61 -4.30 0.79 -6.70
CA SER A 61 -5.04 1.78 -5.90
C SER A 61 -4.36 3.15 -5.92
N VAL A 62 -3.04 3.18 -5.71
CA VAL A 62 -2.22 4.41 -5.73
C VAL A 62 -2.23 5.06 -7.09
N LEU A 63 -2.09 4.30 -8.17
CA LEU A 63 -2.15 4.82 -9.54
C LEU A 63 -3.53 5.38 -9.87
N ALA A 64 -4.61 4.66 -9.57
CA ALA A 64 -5.97 5.13 -9.78
C ALA A 64 -6.24 6.43 -9.01
N GLY A 65 -5.82 6.48 -7.75
CA GLY A 65 -5.92 7.67 -6.91
C GLY A 65 -5.13 8.85 -7.46
N THR A 66 -3.90 8.61 -7.91
CA THR A 66 -3.01 9.63 -8.50
C THR A 66 -3.61 10.20 -9.78
N ILE A 67 -4.12 9.35 -10.67
CA ILE A 67 -4.76 9.76 -11.94
C ILE A 67 -5.97 10.66 -11.65
N VAL A 68 -6.89 10.21 -10.78
CA VAL A 68 -8.08 11.00 -10.47
C VAL A 68 -7.71 12.31 -9.78
N ALA A 69 -6.74 12.30 -8.85
CA ALA A 69 -6.26 13.50 -8.19
C ALA A 69 -5.59 14.48 -9.17
N ALA A 70 -4.88 13.96 -10.18
CA ALA A 70 -4.33 14.75 -11.27
C ALA A 70 -5.43 15.40 -12.11
N MET A 71 -6.45 14.63 -12.52
CA MET A 71 -7.57 15.10 -13.35
C MET A 71 -8.41 16.20 -12.71
N ILE A 72 -8.56 16.20 -11.38
CA ILE A 72 -9.33 17.24 -10.66
C ILE A 72 -8.47 18.33 -10.03
N ASP A 73 -7.18 18.36 -10.37
CA ASP A 73 -6.17 19.26 -9.82
C ASP A 73 -6.15 19.36 -8.28
N ASN A 74 -6.37 18.23 -7.60
CA ASN A 74 -6.39 18.21 -6.14
C ASN A 74 -4.99 17.97 -5.57
N LYS A 75 -4.33 19.06 -5.15
CA LYS A 75 -2.97 19.05 -4.60
C LYS A 75 -2.82 18.16 -3.36
N PHE A 76 -3.83 18.10 -2.49
CA PHE A 76 -3.78 17.27 -1.28
C PHE A 76 -3.67 15.79 -1.64
N TYR A 77 -4.57 15.27 -2.47
CA TYR A 77 -4.55 13.86 -2.85
C TYR A 77 -3.36 13.51 -3.75
N ARG A 78 -2.93 14.43 -4.62
CA ARG A 78 -1.72 14.23 -5.45
C ARG A 78 -0.47 14.03 -4.57
N ASN A 79 -0.30 14.87 -3.55
CA ASN A 79 0.80 14.73 -2.60
C ASN A 79 0.64 13.46 -1.75
N PHE A 80 -0.58 13.16 -1.30
CA PHE A 80 -0.86 11.97 -0.49
C PHE A 80 -0.45 10.68 -1.21
N PHE A 81 -0.91 10.46 -2.44
CA PHE A 81 -0.57 9.25 -3.19
C PHE A 81 0.92 9.21 -3.57
N GLY A 82 1.53 10.37 -3.85
CA GLY A 82 2.98 10.47 -4.05
C GLY A 82 3.78 10.05 -2.82
N THR A 83 3.43 10.54 -1.64
CA THR A 83 4.07 10.14 -0.38
C THR A 83 3.85 8.65 -0.11
N LEU A 84 2.65 8.13 -0.35
CA LEU A 84 2.35 6.72 -0.13
C LEU A 84 3.18 5.81 -1.05
N LEU A 85 3.40 6.23 -2.31
CA LEU A 85 4.27 5.52 -3.25
C LEU A 85 5.72 5.49 -2.78
N ILE A 86 6.24 6.62 -2.28
CA ILE A 86 7.59 6.69 -1.71
C ILE A 86 7.71 5.75 -0.50
N ILE A 87 6.73 5.78 0.41
CA ILE A 87 6.70 4.91 1.59
C ILE A 87 6.71 3.45 1.16
N ALA A 88 5.83 3.05 0.24
CA ALA A 88 5.78 1.67 -0.26
C ALA A 88 7.11 1.22 -0.87
N PHE A 89 7.76 2.10 -1.64
CA PHE A 89 9.07 1.82 -2.25
C PHE A 89 10.17 1.66 -1.20
N VAL A 90 10.23 2.55 -0.21
CA VAL A 90 11.18 2.46 0.92
C VAL A 90 10.98 1.16 1.68
N THR A 91 9.73 0.74 1.91
CA THR A 91 9.42 -0.53 2.59
C THR A 91 9.90 -1.74 1.79
N VAL A 92 9.76 -1.73 0.47
CA VAL A 92 10.30 -2.80 -0.40
C VAL A 92 11.83 -2.82 -0.35
N LEU A 93 12.49 -1.66 -0.39
CA LEU A 93 13.94 -1.57 -0.27
C LEU A 93 14.44 -2.07 1.10
N ALA A 94 13.75 -1.69 2.17
CA ALA A 94 14.05 -2.16 3.51
C ALA A 94 13.89 -3.68 3.60
N ALA A 95 12.80 -4.24 3.09
CA ALA A 95 12.59 -5.68 3.03
C ALA A 95 13.71 -6.37 2.24
N LYS A 96 14.07 -5.87 1.04
CA LYS A 96 15.18 -6.41 0.25
C LYS A 96 16.49 -6.41 1.05
N SER A 97 16.81 -5.31 1.76
CA SER A 97 18.03 -5.23 2.56
C SER A 97 18.11 -6.25 3.70
N MET A 98 16.96 -6.74 4.18
CA MET A 98 16.90 -7.81 5.19
C MET A 98 17.21 -9.20 4.63
N PHE A 99 17.05 -9.42 3.31
CA PHE A 99 17.25 -10.71 2.66
C PHE A 99 18.53 -10.78 1.80
N GLY A 100 19.28 -9.68 1.63
CA GLY A 100 20.50 -9.59 0.80
C GLY A 100 20.25 -9.04 -0.61
#